data_AF-A0A7W8S9M5-F1
#
_entry.id   AF-A0A7W8S9M5-F1
#
_cell.length_a   1.000
_cell.length_b   1.000
_cell.length_c   1.000
_cell.angle_alpha   90.00
_cell.angle_beta   90.00
_cell.angle_gamma   90.00
#
_symmetry.space_group_name_H-M   'P 1'
#
loop_
_entity.id
_entity.type
_entity.pdbx_description
1 polymer ?
#
loop_
_entity_poly.entity_id
_entity_poly.type
_entity_poly.pdbx_seq_one_letter_code
_entity_poly.pdbx_strand_id
1 'polypeptide(L)'
;MKRDRRIVVQVTENQKRAIRKNAQRLGLSVSELMRQAAKSLVPARDPEDIAGLLDRVKASTRQAGAALDETAVFVAESNRRIEAMATRKGIL
;
A
#
# COMPACT_ATOMS: atom_id res chain seq x y z
N MET A 1 2.18 39.63 -6.22
CA MET A 1 1.46 39.87 -4.94
C MET A 1 1.48 38.60 -4.10
N LYS A 2 2.17 38.56 -2.96
CA LYS A 2 2.00 37.46 -1.98
C LYS A 2 0.64 37.64 -1.31
N ARG A 3 -0.25 36.65 -1.43
CA ARG A 3 -1.55 36.64 -0.76
C ARG A 3 -1.49 35.69 0.42
N ASP A 4 -0.66 36.03 1.41
CA ASP A 4 -0.59 35.24 2.64
C ASP A 4 -1.89 35.46 3.42
N ARG A 5 -2.60 34.36 3.72
CA ARG A 5 -3.84 34.37 4.51
C ARG A 5 -3.57 33.75 5.88
N ARG A 6 -4.20 34.28 6.92
CA ARG A 6 -4.02 33.82 8.31
C ARG A 6 -5.20 32.97 8.76
N ILE A 7 -4.91 31.83 9.34
CA ILE A 7 -5.86 31.00 10.08
C ILE A 7 -5.58 31.22 11.57
N VAL A 8 -6.60 31.57 12.36
CA VAL A 8 -6.50 31.71 13.81
C VAL A 8 -7.22 30.52 14.45
N VAL A 9 -6.49 29.75 15.24
CA VAL A 9 -7.01 28.56 15.94
C VAL A 9 -6.86 28.79 17.44
N GLN A 10 -7.94 28.58 18.18
CA GLN A 10 -7.90 28.58 19.64
C GLN A 10 -7.40 27.22 20.14
N VAL A 11 -6.46 27.24 21.06
CA VAL A 11 -5.87 26.04 21.66
C VAL A 11 -5.78 26.24 23.16
N THR A 12 -5.77 25.13 23.90
CA THR A 12 -5.46 25.16 25.33
C THR A 12 -3.98 25.50 25.55
N GLU A 13 -3.65 25.99 26.74
CA GLU A 13 -2.25 26.28 27.12
C GLU A 13 -1.38 25.01 27.07
N ASN A 14 -1.93 23.84 27.37
CA ASN A 14 -1.23 22.56 27.25
C ASN A 14 -0.91 22.22 25.79
N GLN A 15 -1.88 22.36 24.89
CA GLN A 15 -1.66 22.15 23.45
C GLN A 15 -0.62 23.12 22.91
N LYS A 16 -0.72 24.40 23.26
CA LYS A 16 0.23 25.45 22.84
C LYS A 16 1.67 25.13 23.27
N ARG A 17 1.86 24.65 24.51
CA ARG A 17 3.17 24.18 24.99
C ARG A 17 3.67 22.98 24.20
N ALA A 18 2.83 21.97 24.00
CA ALA A 18 3.18 20.76 23.25
C ALA A 18 3.59 21.08 21.80
N ILE A 19 2.83 21.93 21.12
CA ILE A 19 3.11 22.39 19.75
C ILE A 19 4.48 23.06 19.66
N ARG A 20 4.78 24.00 20.56
CA ARG A 20 6.08 24.69 20.59
C ARG A 20 7.23 23.73 20.83
N LYS A 21 7.09 22.82 21.81
CA LYS A 21 8.11 21.81 22.11
C LYS A 21 8.37 20.90 20.91
N ASN A 22 7.32 20.47 20.21
CA ASN A 22 7.45 19.64 19.02
C ASN A 22 8.12 20.40 17.87
N ALA A 23 7.76 21.66 17.63
CA ALA A 23 8.38 22.49 16.62
C ALA A 23 9.88 22.68 16.89
N GLN A 24 10.24 22.99 18.14
CA GLN A 24 11.63 23.13 18.57
C GLN A 24 12.43 21.84 18.38
N ARG A 25 11.88 20.69 18.79
CA ARG A 25 12.52 19.38 18.63
C ARG A 25 12.80 19.03 17.16
N LEU A 26 11.96 19.51 16.25
CA LEU A 26 12.08 19.29 14.81
C LEU A 26 12.87 20.39 14.08
N GLY A 27 13.32 21.43 14.79
CA GLY A 27 13.99 22.59 14.16
C GLY A 27 13.08 23.40 13.23
N LEU A 28 11.75 23.30 13.40
CA LEU A 28 10.75 23.95 12.56
C LEU A 28 10.12 25.15 13.28
N SER A 29 9.62 26.11 12.49
CA SER A 29 8.69 27.11 13.05
C SER A 29 7.35 26.45 13.37
N VAL A 30 6.62 27.00 14.34
CA VAL A 30 5.27 26.53 14.68
C VAL A 30 4.34 26.58 13.47
N SER A 31 4.43 27.64 12.66
CA SER A 31 3.62 27.78 11.45
C SER A 31 3.96 26.72 10.40
N GLU A 32 5.22 26.35 10.28
CA GLU A 32 5.65 25.31 9.35
C GLU A 32 5.20 23.93 9.82
N LEU A 33 5.39 23.61 11.10
CA LEU A 33 4.85 22.39 11.70
C LEU A 33 3.34 22.28 11.47
N MET A 34 2.59 23.36 11.68
CA MET A 34 1.14 23.38 11.51
C MET A 34 0.70 23.22 10.06
N ARG A 35 1.39 23.86 9.12
CA ARG A 35 1.12 23.67 7.68
C ARG A 35 1.39 22.23 7.26
N GLN A 36 2.50 21.65 7.70
CA GLN A 36 2.84 20.26 7.40
C GLN A 36 1.83 19.29 8.02
N ALA A 37 1.49 19.48 9.30
CA ALA A 37 0.50 18.67 9.99
C ALA A 37 -0.88 18.73 9.32
N ALA A 38 -1.33 19.92 8.94
CA ALA A 38 -2.59 20.11 8.22
C ALA A 38 -2.57 19.47 6.83
N LYS A 39 -1.44 19.51 6.11
CA LYS A 39 -1.26 18.85 4.81
C LYS A 39 -1.19 17.32 4.93
N SER A 40 -0.59 16.81 6.01
CA SER A 40 -0.48 15.36 6.28
C SER A 40 -1.74 14.76 6.87
N LEU A 41 -2.69 15.60 7.30
CA LEU A 41 -4.02 15.15 7.67
C LEU A 41 -4.74 14.72 6.39
N VAL A 42 -4.45 13.49 5.96
CA VAL A 42 -5.22 12.81 4.92
C VAL A 42 -6.62 12.66 5.52
N PRO A 43 -7.68 13.21 4.89
CA PRO A 43 -9.04 12.80 5.21
C PRO A 43 -9.01 11.28 5.14
N ALA A 44 -9.44 10.57 6.18
CA ALA A 44 -9.47 9.11 6.16
C ALA A 44 -9.96 8.70 4.77
N ARG A 45 -9.08 8.03 3.98
CA ARG A 45 -9.41 7.65 2.60
C ARG A 45 -10.80 7.05 2.67
N ASP A 46 -11.65 7.44 1.72
CA ASP A 46 -13.01 6.91 1.69
C ASP A 46 -12.92 5.40 1.88
N PRO A 47 -13.55 4.81 2.92
CA PRO A 47 -13.48 3.38 3.17
C PRO A 47 -13.77 2.56 1.90
N GLU A 48 -14.57 3.13 0.99
CA GLU A 48 -14.87 2.61 -0.34
C GLU A 48 -13.63 2.48 -1.26
N ASP A 49 -12.69 3.42 -1.23
CA ASP A 49 -11.45 3.38 -2.02
C ASP A 49 -10.53 2.23 -1.56
N ILE A 50 -10.45 2.00 -0.25
CA ILE A 50 -9.65 0.89 0.31
C ILE A 50 -10.32 -0.44 0.02
N ALA A 51 -11.65 -0.53 0.12
CA ALA A 51 -12.41 -1.72 -0.25
C ALA A 51 -12.19 -2.08 -1.73
N GLY A 52 -12.28 -1.10 -2.64
CA GLY A 52 -12.03 -1.32 -4.07
C GLY A 52 -10.59 -1.74 -4.40
N LEU A 53 -9.60 -1.31 -3.61
CA LEU A 53 -8.22 -1.78 -3.76
C LEU A 53 -8.06 -3.22 -3.27
N LEU A 54 -8.68 -3.57 -2.15
CA LEU A 54 -8.67 -4.92 -1.61
C LEU A 54 -9.33 -5.93 -2.55
N ASP A 55 -10.45 -5.56 -3.17
CA ASP A 55 -11.15 -6.43 -4.12
C ASP A 55 -10.32 -6.71 -5.38
N ARG A 56 -9.61 -5.70 -5.89
CA ARG A 56 -8.65 -5.89 -6.99
C ARG A 56 -7.51 -6.82 -6.61
N VAL A 57 -6.94 -6.67 -5.42
CA VAL A 57 -5.89 -7.57 -4.92
C VAL A 57 -6.41 -9.00 -4.84
N LYS A 58 -7.59 -9.21 -4.22
CA LYS A 58 -8.22 -10.54 -4.13
C LYS A 58 -8.45 -11.16 -5.50
N ALA A 59 -8.94 -10.38 -6.47
CA ALA A 59 -9.16 -10.86 -7.83
C ALA A 59 -7.84 -11.28 -8.50
N SER A 60 -6.81 -10.45 -8.42
CA SER A 60 -5.50 -10.74 -8.99
C SER A 60 -4.85 -11.98 -8.36
N THR A 61 -4.95 -12.14 -7.03
CA THR A 61 -4.41 -13.32 -6.33
C THR A 61 -5.11 -14.60 -6.76
N ARG A 62 -6.44 -14.58 -6.91
CA ARG A 62 -7.19 -15.75 -7.42
C ARG A 62 -6.77 -16.12 -8.84
N GLN A 63 -6.63 -15.12 -9.72
CA GLN A 63 -6.20 -15.35 -11.10
C GLN A 63 -4.79 -15.93 -11.18
N ALA A 64 -3.86 -15.39 -10.38
CA ALA A 64 -2.49 -15.91 -10.31
C ALA A 64 -2.45 -17.36 -9.79
N GLY A 65 -3.22 -17.66 -8.74
CA GLY A 65 -3.34 -19.02 -8.21
C GLY A 65 -3.86 -20.01 -9.27
N ALA A 66 -4.93 -19.65 -9.98
CA ALA A 66 -5.47 -20.50 -11.04
C ALA A 66 -4.47 -20.76 -12.18
N ALA A 67 -3.72 -19.73 -12.59
CA ALA A 67 -2.69 -19.89 -13.63
C ALA A 67 -1.52 -20.78 -13.18
N LEU A 68 -1.12 -20.70 -11.90
CA LEU A 68 -0.10 -21.56 -11.33
C LEU A 68 -0.56 -23.03 -11.29
N ASP A 69 -1.80 -23.27 -10.86
CA ASP A 69 -2.37 -24.63 -10.81
C ASP A 69 -2.48 -25.24 -12.21
N GLU A 70 -2.94 -24.47 -13.20
CA GLU A 70 -3.01 -24.90 -14.61
C GLU A 70 -1.62 -25.27 -15.14
N THR A 71 -0.61 -24.45 -14.85
CA THR A 71 0.77 -24.71 -15.25
C THR A 71 1.30 -25.98 -14.60
N ALA A 72 1.00 -26.20 -13.32
CA ALA A 72 1.44 -27.40 -12.60
C ALA A 72 0.82 -28.68 -13.20
N VAL A 73 -0.47 -28.65 -13.56
CA VAL A 73 -1.14 -29.77 -14.24
C VAL A 73 -0.50 -30.04 -15.60
N PHE A 74 -0.27 -28.99 -16.40
CA PHE A 74 0.36 -29.13 -17.71
C PHE A 74 1.75 -29.77 -17.64
N VAL A 75 2.58 -29.33 -16.69
CA VAL A 75 3.93 -29.90 -16.48
C VAL A 75 3.84 -31.36 -16.05
N ALA A 76 2.93 -31.71 -15.13
CA ALA A 76 2.76 -33.08 -14.68
C ALA A 76 2.34 -34.02 -15.83
N GLU A 77 1.41 -33.59 -16.68
CA GLU A 77 1.03 -34.35 -17.86
C GLU A 77 2.17 -34.47 -18.88
N SER A 78 2.95 -33.40 -19.06
CA SER A 78 4.11 -33.42 -19.94
C SER A 78 5.15 -34.42 -19.47
N ASN A 79 5.46 -34.44 -18.18
CA ASN A 79 6.39 -35.40 -17.60
C ASN A 79 5.92 -36.84 -17.79
N ARG A 80 4.62 -37.13 -17.58
CA ARG A 80 4.04 -38.46 -17.86
C ARG A 80 4.23 -38.89 -19.33
N ARG A 81 4.04 -37.98 -20.29
CA ARG A 81 4.26 -38.27 -21.71
C ARG A 81 5.73 -38.56 -22.02
N ILE A 82 6.65 -37.79 -21.42
CA ILE A 82 8.09 -37.98 -21.58
C ILE A 82 8.52 -39.34 -21.04
N GLU A 83 8.07 -39.72 -19.83
CA GLU A 83 8.33 -41.03 -19.24
C GLU A 83 7.84 -42.16 -20.15
N ALA A 84 6.59 -42.10 -20.62
CA ALA A 84 6.05 -43.10 -21.54
C ALA A 84 6.85 -43.23 -22.84
N MET A 85 7.34 -42.11 -23.40
CA MET A 85 8.21 -42.12 -24.57
C MET A 85 9.60 -42.70 -24.27
N ALA A 86 10.17 -42.43 -23.09
CA ALA A 86 11.46 -42.93 -22.66
C ALA A 86 11.44 -44.44 -22.44
N THR A 87 10.41 -44.97 -21.77
CA THR A 87 10.18 -46.41 -21.61
C THR A 87 9.99 -47.10 -22.96
N ARG A 88 9.22 -46.49 -23.87
CA ARG A 88 9.00 -47.04 -25.23
C ARG A 88 10.29 -47.11 -26.05
N LYS A 89 11.25 -46.20 -25.82
CA LYS A 89 12.56 -46.19 -26.49
C LYS A 89 13.63 -47.03 -25.76
N GLY A 90 13.32 -47.65 -24.63
CA GLY A 90 14.26 -48.44 -23.83
C GLY A 90 15.41 -47.61 -23.22
N ILE A 91 15.17 -46.31 -23.01
CA ILE A 91 16.17 -45.37 -22.44
C ILE A 91 16.10 -45.37 -20.89
N LEU A 92 15.02 -45.94 -20.33
CA LEU A 92 14.81 -46.22 -18.91
C LEU A 92 14.26 -47.64 -18.76
#